data_AF-A0A956G4Q6-F1
#
_entry.id   AF-A0A956G4Q6-F1
#
_cell.length_a   1.000
_cell.length_b   1.000
_cell.length_c   1.000
_cell.angle_alpha   90.00
_cell.angle_beta   90.00
_cell.angle_gamma   90.00
#
_symmetry.space_group_name_H-M   'P 1'
#
loop_
_entity.id
_entity.type
_entity.pdbx_description
1 polymer ?
#
loop_
_entity_poly.entity_id
_entity_poly.type
_entity_poly.pdbx_seq_one_letter_code
_entity_poly.pdbx_strand_id
1 'polypeptide(L)'
;MKHILSSALCVALLLPAAGASAKARPFYYKRAITRADLAGRTLRELNLMRNWIFARVGKRFRKKWLHHYFSKTRWYAPKKKPSYKRLSKVDWDNSKRIVAYEAKLPDAELRRHQKALAAKARAGKLTVPEIIEVRLLSIRLGRWAGVGAASANPLENPSLLDSQLTLALLSDLSLRDLRVLRNMVYARRGRRFKNPALRAYFKVAKWYKPVDKFVAGKRLRRVDWRNIRIISSLEKKLGGPLKDRGYGWFADA
;
A
#
# COMPACT_ATOMS: atom_id res chain seq x y z
N MET A 1 14.06 -59.47 -55.86
CA MET A 1 14.70 -58.25 -55.31
C MET A 1 13.76 -57.64 -54.27
N LYS A 2 14.20 -57.61 -53.01
CA LYS A 2 13.77 -56.77 -51.87
C LYS A 2 12.27 -56.55 -51.64
N HIS A 3 11.69 -57.32 -50.71
CA HIS A 3 10.50 -56.89 -49.94
C HIS A 3 10.95 -56.09 -48.71
N ILE A 4 10.39 -54.90 -48.56
CA ILE A 4 10.60 -53.97 -47.44
C ILE A 4 9.57 -54.34 -46.35
N LEU A 5 10.04 -54.78 -45.19
CA LEU A 5 9.22 -54.87 -43.98
C LEU A 5 9.57 -53.70 -43.06
N SER A 6 8.53 -52.93 -42.75
CA SER A 6 8.55 -51.67 -42.01
C SER A 6 8.74 -51.93 -40.51
N SER A 7 9.81 -51.36 -39.92
CA SER A 7 9.98 -51.30 -38.47
C SER A 7 9.13 -50.15 -37.90
N ALA A 8 8.05 -50.49 -37.19
CA ALA A 8 7.33 -49.55 -36.36
C ALA A 8 8.11 -49.33 -35.05
N LEU A 9 8.87 -48.24 -34.98
CA LEU A 9 9.51 -47.77 -33.75
C LEU A 9 8.46 -47.06 -32.90
N CYS A 10 7.95 -47.74 -31.86
CA CYS A 10 7.03 -47.16 -30.89
C CYS A 10 7.82 -46.23 -29.96
N VAL A 11 7.86 -44.93 -30.28
CA VAL A 11 8.43 -43.91 -29.40
C VAL A 11 7.45 -43.67 -28.25
N ALA A 12 7.72 -44.26 -27.09
CA ALA A 12 7.04 -43.93 -25.86
C ALA A 12 7.38 -42.47 -25.48
N LEU A 13 6.49 -41.55 -25.82
CA LEU A 13 6.51 -40.18 -25.32
C LEU A 13 6.26 -40.22 -23.81
N LEU A 14 7.34 -40.16 -23.03
CA LEU A 14 7.30 -39.81 -21.61
C LEU A 14 6.72 -38.40 -21.48
N LEU A 15 5.40 -38.33 -21.25
CA LEU A 15 4.74 -37.12 -20.82
C LEU A 15 5.36 -36.67 -19.49
N PRO A 16 5.75 -35.39 -19.33
CA PRO A 16 6.21 -34.91 -18.04
C PRO A 16 5.06 -35.01 -17.04
N ALA A 17 5.34 -35.62 -15.88
CA ALA A 17 4.39 -35.80 -14.80
C ALA A 17 3.71 -34.46 -14.45
N ALA A 18 2.42 -34.35 -14.80
CA ALA A 18 1.56 -33.31 -14.31
C ALA A 18 1.39 -33.49 -12.80
N GLY A 19 1.83 -32.52 -11.99
CA GLY A 19 1.41 -32.48 -10.58
C GLY A 19 2.41 -32.00 -9.55
N ALA A 20 3.15 -30.91 -9.78
CA ALA A 20 3.62 -30.11 -8.65
C ALA A 20 2.50 -29.11 -8.27
N SER A 21 1.71 -29.44 -7.24
CA SER A 21 0.73 -28.50 -6.69
C SER A 21 1.43 -27.20 -6.33
N ALA A 22 1.04 -26.10 -6.99
CA ALA A 22 1.63 -24.79 -6.73
C ALA A 22 1.43 -24.46 -5.24
N LYS A 23 2.54 -24.32 -4.50
CA LYS A 23 2.53 -24.05 -3.06
C LYS A 23 1.56 -22.93 -2.72
N ALA A 24 0.60 -23.21 -1.84
CA ALA A 24 -0.42 -22.24 -1.44
C ALA A 24 0.25 -20.93 -0.97
N ARG A 25 -0.25 -19.79 -1.46
CA ARG A 25 0.33 -18.46 -1.25
C ARG A 25 -0.60 -17.54 -0.44
N PRO A 26 -1.08 -17.97 0.76
CA PRO A 26 -2.12 -17.26 1.52
C PRO A 26 -1.67 -15.88 1.99
N PHE A 27 -2.62 -15.04 2.38
CA PHE A 27 -2.34 -13.72 2.96
C PHE A 27 -2.08 -13.75 4.47
N TYR A 28 -2.41 -14.85 5.15
CA TYR A 28 -2.25 -14.98 6.60
C TYR A 28 -1.42 -16.20 6.98
N TYR A 29 -0.54 -16.01 7.97
CA TYR A 29 0.33 -17.05 8.50
C TYR A 29 0.22 -17.05 10.03
N LYS A 30 -0.12 -18.22 10.61
CA LYS A 30 -0.05 -18.45 12.07
C LYS A 30 1.41 -18.62 12.55
N ARG A 31 2.31 -19.01 11.64
CA ARG A 31 3.75 -19.10 11.85
C ARG A 31 4.45 -17.78 11.50
N ALA A 32 5.73 -17.68 11.86
CA ALA A 32 6.57 -16.59 11.36
C ALA A 32 6.64 -16.58 9.82
N ILE A 33 6.44 -15.40 9.24
CA ILE A 33 6.61 -15.13 7.81
C ILE A 33 8.10 -15.14 7.46
N THR A 34 8.41 -15.83 6.38
CA THR A 34 9.75 -15.93 5.77
C THR A 34 9.90 -14.95 4.62
N ARG A 35 11.14 -14.75 4.14
CA ARG A 35 11.39 -13.94 2.93
C ARG A 35 10.69 -14.53 1.70
N ALA A 36 10.65 -15.86 1.58
CA ALA A 36 10.00 -16.55 0.46
C ALA A 36 8.48 -16.29 0.43
N ASP A 37 7.82 -16.18 1.60
CA ASP A 37 6.39 -15.87 1.66
C ASP A 37 6.05 -14.46 1.14
N LEU A 38 7.04 -13.54 1.14
CA LEU A 38 6.90 -12.13 0.72
C LEU A 38 7.42 -11.87 -0.70
N ALA A 39 8.39 -12.67 -1.15
CA ALA A 39 9.05 -12.53 -2.44
C ALA A 39 8.03 -12.50 -3.59
N GLY A 40 8.19 -11.54 -4.50
CA GLY A 40 7.36 -11.39 -5.70
C GLY A 40 5.90 -11.00 -5.43
N ARG A 41 5.56 -10.50 -4.24
CA ARG A 41 4.22 -9.94 -3.97
C ARG A 41 4.15 -8.47 -4.34
N THR A 42 3.01 -8.08 -4.86
CA THR A 42 2.64 -6.69 -5.15
C THR A 42 2.42 -5.87 -3.87
N LEU A 43 2.43 -4.53 -3.98
CA LEU A 43 2.13 -3.67 -2.81
C LEU A 43 0.73 -3.95 -2.27
N ARG A 44 -0.25 -4.18 -3.15
CA ARG A 44 -1.62 -4.57 -2.80
C ARG A 44 -1.62 -5.84 -1.96
N GLU A 45 -0.92 -6.88 -2.40
CA GLU A 45 -0.87 -8.15 -1.67
C GLU A 45 -0.19 -8.01 -0.31
N LEU A 46 0.93 -7.30 -0.22
CA LEU A 46 1.59 -7.02 1.06
C LEU A 46 0.66 -6.24 2.01
N ASN A 47 -0.11 -5.30 1.46
CA ASN A 47 -1.11 -4.55 2.23
C ASN A 47 -2.25 -5.46 2.70
N LEU A 48 -2.72 -6.39 1.87
CA LEU A 48 -3.69 -7.42 2.28
C LEU A 48 -3.13 -8.32 3.37
N MET A 49 -1.87 -8.77 3.27
CA MET A 49 -1.23 -9.61 4.30
C MET A 49 -1.23 -8.91 5.66
N ARG A 50 -0.78 -7.65 5.70
CA ARG A 50 -0.73 -6.86 6.93
C ARG A 50 -2.14 -6.64 7.50
N ASN A 51 -3.10 -6.26 6.65
CA ASN A 51 -4.45 -5.94 7.10
C ASN A 51 -5.26 -7.18 7.47
N TRP A 52 -4.94 -8.36 6.94
CA TRP A 52 -5.60 -9.62 7.31
C TRP A 52 -5.44 -9.90 8.81
N ILE A 53 -4.23 -9.69 9.34
CA ILE A 53 -3.93 -9.84 10.77
C ILE A 53 -4.90 -9.01 11.62
N PHE A 54 -5.10 -7.75 11.24
CA PHE A 54 -5.97 -6.84 11.99
C PHE A 54 -7.47 -7.07 11.72
N ALA A 55 -7.83 -7.49 10.51
CA ALA A 55 -9.21 -7.86 10.16
C ALA A 55 -9.72 -8.99 11.07
N ARG A 56 -8.86 -9.97 11.41
CA ARG A 56 -9.20 -11.10 12.32
C ARG A 56 -9.61 -10.66 13.73
N VAL A 57 -9.20 -9.47 14.17
CA VAL A 57 -9.59 -8.90 15.47
C VAL A 57 -10.68 -7.83 15.36
N GLY A 58 -11.32 -7.76 14.19
CA GLY A 58 -12.46 -6.88 13.92
C GLY A 58 -12.08 -5.46 13.54
N LYS A 59 -10.86 -5.21 13.04
CA LYS A 59 -10.48 -3.89 12.55
C LYS A 59 -11.40 -3.45 11.41
N ARG A 60 -12.06 -2.31 11.56
CA ARG A 60 -12.80 -1.66 10.48
C ARG A 60 -11.83 -0.92 9.55
N PHE A 61 -12.03 -1.07 8.24
CA PHE A 61 -11.25 -0.35 7.23
C PHE A 61 -12.01 0.88 6.72
N ARG A 62 -11.37 2.05 6.81
CA ARG A 62 -11.87 3.29 6.20
C ARG A 62 -11.56 3.37 4.71
N LYS A 63 -10.40 2.83 4.29
CA LYS A 63 -10.07 2.63 2.87
C LYS A 63 -11.10 1.68 2.24
N LYS A 64 -11.88 2.19 1.30
CA LYS A 64 -12.98 1.54 0.58
C LYS A 64 -12.54 0.24 -0.06
N TRP A 65 -11.37 0.19 -0.69
CA TRP A 65 -10.92 -1.04 -1.36
C TRP A 65 -10.58 -2.17 -0.37
N LEU A 66 -10.00 -1.84 0.80
CA LEU A 66 -9.77 -2.81 1.86
C LEU A 66 -11.09 -3.25 2.47
N HIS A 67 -11.99 -2.29 2.73
CA HIS A 67 -13.33 -2.58 3.22
C HIS A 67 -14.06 -3.54 2.28
N HIS A 68 -14.16 -3.21 1.00
CA HIS A 68 -14.79 -4.04 -0.03
C HIS A 68 -14.14 -5.43 -0.14
N TYR A 69 -12.81 -5.52 -0.06
CA TYR A 69 -12.12 -6.81 -0.07
C TYR A 69 -12.52 -7.68 1.13
N PHE A 70 -12.41 -7.16 2.35
CA PHE A 70 -12.67 -7.94 3.56
C PHE A 70 -14.17 -8.20 3.78
N SER A 71 -15.07 -7.28 3.40
CA SER A 71 -16.52 -7.47 3.51
C SER A 71 -17.05 -8.65 2.68
N LYS A 72 -16.29 -9.11 1.67
CA LYS A 72 -16.61 -10.33 0.90
C LYS A 72 -16.19 -11.62 1.60
N THR A 73 -15.39 -11.54 2.66
CA THR A 73 -14.92 -12.71 3.38
C THR A 73 -15.90 -13.05 4.50
N ARG A 74 -16.44 -14.28 4.51
CA ARG A 74 -17.48 -14.71 5.46
C ARG A 74 -17.06 -14.58 6.94
N TRP A 75 -15.76 -14.68 7.24
CA TRP A 75 -15.24 -14.61 8.60
C TRP A 75 -15.02 -13.18 9.12
N TYR A 76 -15.04 -12.17 8.24
CA TYR A 76 -14.72 -10.80 8.64
C TYR A 76 -15.92 -10.12 9.29
N ALA A 77 -15.77 -9.83 10.58
CA ALA A 77 -16.77 -9.12 11.38
C ALA A 77 -16.14 -7.85 11.98
N PRO A 78 -16.32 -6.66 11.35
CA PRO A 78 -15.79 -5.40 11.88
C PRO A 78 -16.47 -5.04 13.22
N LYS A 79 -15.67 -4.58 14.18
CA LYS A 79 -16.12 -4.23 15.54
C LYS A 79 -15.94 -2.74 15.80
N LYS A 80 -16.86 -2.16 16.58
CA LYS A 80 -16.73 -0.77 17.08
C LYS A 80 -15.43 -0.59 17.90
N LYS A 81 -15.05 -1.62 18.66
CA LYS A 81 -13.80 -1.68 19.44
C LYS A 81 -13.04 -2.97 19.08
N PRO A 82 -12.13 -2.93 18.09
CA PRO A 82 -11.32 -4.08 17.72
C PRO A 82 -10.47 -4.60 18.89
N SER A 83 -10.36 -5.92 19.03
CA SER A 83 -9.71 -6.55 20.18
C SER A 83 -8.22 -6.82 19.90
N TYR A 84 -7.41 -5.77 19.73
CA TYR A 84 -5.98 -5.91 19.40
C TYR A 84 -5.18 -6.74 20.42
N LYS A 85 -5.64 -6.83 21.68
CA LYS A 85 -5.08 -7.73 22.70
C LYS A 85 -5.11 -9.23 22.34
N ARG A 86 -5.94 -9.62 21.36
CA ARG A 86 -6.03 -11.01 20.86
C ARG A 86 -4.96 -11.34 19.81
N LEU A 87 -4.19 -10.35 19.35
CA LEU A 87 -3.09 -10.60 18.43
C LEU A 87 -1.92 -11.23 19.18
N SER A 88 -1.44 -12.35 18.66
CA SER A 88 -0.27 -13.04 19.20
C SER A 88 1.02 -12.23 18.96
N LYS A 89 2.10 -12.59 19.65
CA LYS A 89 3.43 -12.05 19.33
C LYS A 89 3.81 -12.28 17.86
N VAL A 90 3.48 -13.46 17.31
CA VAL A 90 3.74 -13.80 15.91
C VAL A 90 2.96 -12.91 14.95
N ASP A 91 1.70 -12.58 15.25
CA ASP A 91 0.91 -11.64 14.44
C ASP A 91 1.58 -10.25 14.38
N TRP A 92 2.06 -9.74 15.52
CA TRP A 92 2.77 -8.47 15.58
C TRP A 92 4.11 -8.51 14.83
N ASP A 93 4.88 -9.58 15.01
CA ASP A 93 6.18 -9.74 14.36
C ASP A 93 6.02 -9.91 12.83
N ASN A 94 5.00 -10.62 12.38
CA ASN A 94 4.65 -10.74 10.97
C ASN A 94 4.28 -9.38 10.36
N SER A 95 3.45 -8.59 11.05
CA SER A 95 3.11 -7.23 10.61
C SER A 95 4.35 -6.34 10.46
N LYS A 96 5.28 -6.38 11.44
CA LYS A 96 6.56 -5.66 11.36
C LYS A 96 7.42 -6.13 10.19
N ARG A 97 7.54 -7.45 9.97
CA ARG A 97 8.31 -8.04 8.87
C ARG A 97 7.78 -7.62 7.51
N ILE A 98 6.45 -7.61 7.32
CA ILE A 98 5.82 -7.18 6.07
C ILE A 98 6.20 -5.72 5.77
N VAL A 99 6.11 -4.82 6.76
CA VAL A 99 6.43 -3.41 6.49
C VAL A 99 7.94 -3.18 6.33
N ALA A 100 8.77 -3.89 7.09
CA ALA A 100 10.22 -3.84 6.88
C ALA A 100 10.61 -4.33 5.48
N TYR A 101 9.92 -5.34 4.95
CA TYR A 101 10.10 -5.81 3.58
C TYR A 101 9.63 -4.77 2.55
N GLU A 102 8.42 -4.23 2.70
CA GLU A 102 7.87 -3.18 1.83
C GLU A 102 8.80 -1.95 1.75
N ALA A 103 9.39 -1.55 2.87
CA ALA A 103 10.32 -0.43 2.94
C ALA A 103 11.63 -0.68 2.18
N LYS A 104 12.03 -1.94 2.01
CA LYS A 104 13.26 -2.35 1.30
C LYS A 104 13.05 -2.63 -0.18
N LEU A 105 11.80 -2.58 -0.67
CA LEU A 105 11.52 -2.80 -2.10
C LEU A 105 12.27 -1.77 -2.96
N PRO A 106 13.04 -2.21 -3.97
CA PRO A 106 13.81 -1.31 -4.82
C PRO A 106 12.89 -0.39 -5.62
N ASP A 107 13.13 0.92 -5.54
CA ASP A 107 12.35 1.90 -6.29
C ASP A 107 12.37 1.66 -7.82
N ALA A 108 13.45 1.08 -8.36
CA ALA A 108 13.55 0.70 -9.77
C ALA A 108 12.53 -0.39 -10.15
N GLU A 109 12.33 -1.37 -9.29
CA GLU A 109 11.34 -2.43 -9.49
C GLU A 109 9.92 -1.88 -9.45
N LEU A 110 9.62 -1.05 -8.45
CA LEU A 110 8.33 -0.37 -8.33
C LEU A 110 8.02 0.51 -9.55
N ARG A 111 9.02 1.22 -10.08
CA ARG A 111 8.86 2.02 -11.31
C ARG A 111 8.62 1.16 -12.55
N ARG A 112 9.33 0.04 -12.71
CA ARG A 112 9.08 -0.91 -13.80
C ARG A 112 7.66 -1.45 -13.74
N HIS A 113 7.20 -1.83 -12.55
CA HIS A 113 5.83 -2.30 -12.33
C HIS A 113 4.79 -1.21 -12.67
N GLN A 114 4.99 0.02 -12.18
CA GLN A 114 4.11 1.15 -12.51
C GLN A 114 4.04 1.41 -14.02
N LYS A 115 5.17 1.34 -14.74
CA LYS A 115 5.23 1.52 -16.20
C LYS A 115 4.47 0.41 -16.93
N ALA A 116 4.61 -0.85 -16.50
CA ALA A 116 3.90 -1.98 -17.08
C ALA A 116 2.38 -1.83 -16.93
N LEU A 117 1.91 -1.47 -15.73
CA LEU A 117 0.48 -1.23 -15.50
C LEU A 117 -0.05 0.00 -16.24
N ALA A 118 0.77 1.05 -16.41
CA ALA A 118 0.40 2.20 -17.23
C ALA A 118 0.26 1.85 -18.72
N ALA A 119 1.08 0.92 -19.25
CA ALA A 119 0.90 0.41 -20.61
C ALA A 119 -0.42 -0.38 -20.73
N LYS A 120 -0.73 -1.23 -19.75
CA LYS A 120 -2.01 -1.95 -19.68
C LYS A 120 -3.22 -1.01 -19.57
N ALA A 121 -3.06 0.11 -18.85
CA ALA A 121 -4.08 1.15 -18.72
C ALA A 121 -4.43 1.79 -20.05
N ARG A 122 -3.42 2.16 -20.85
CA ARG A 122 -3.61 2.73 -22.19
C ARG A 122 -4.33 1.77 -23.13
N ALA A 123 -4.14 0.46 -22.93
CA ALA A 123 -4.85 -0.58 -23.67
C ALA A 123 -6.28 -0.86 -23.16
N GLY A 124 -6.77 -0.16 -22.12
CA GLY A 124 -8.10 -0.39 -21.54
C GLY A 124 -8.26 -1.71 -20.77
N LYS A 125 -7.16 -2.39 -20.43
CA LYS A 125 -7.16 -3.77 -19.91
C LYS A 125 -6.91 -3.87 -18.39
N LEU A 126 -6.94 -2.77 -17.66
CA LEU A 126 -6.66 -2.80 -16.22
C LEU A 126 -7.82 -3.46 -15.44
N THR A 127 -7.47 -4.43 -14.60
CA THR A 127 -8.40 -5.02 -13.64
C THR A 127 -8.48 -4.17 -12.37
N VAL A 128 -9.54 -4.35 -11.56
CA VAL A 128 -9.69 -3.64 -10.28
C VAL A 128 -8.50 -3.84 -9.32
N PRO A 129 -7.96 -5.06 -9.10
CA PRO A 129 -6.73 -5.25 -8.33
C PRO A 129 -5.53 -4.45 -8.83
N GLU A 130 -5.36 -4.34 -10.15
CA GLU A 130 -4.25 -3.62 -10.75
C GLU A 130 -4.44 -2.10 -10.66
N ILE A 131 -5.67 -1.60 -10.74
CA ILE A 131 -5.98 -0.19 -10.45
C ILE A 131 -5.54 0.16 -9.03
N ILE A 132 -5.87 -0.68 -8.04
CA ILE A 132 -5.44 -0.50 -6.65
C ILE A 132 -3.91 -0.51 -6.56
N GLU A 133 -3.25 -1.44 -7.26
CA GLU A 133 -1.78 -1.52 -7.28
C GLU A 133 -1.13 -0.25 -7.85
N VAL A 134 -1.61 0.26 -8.98
CA VAL A 134 -1.10 1.53 -9.56
C VAL A 134 -1.24 2.70 -8.59
N ARG A 135 -2.36 2.76 -7.85
CA ARG A 135 -2.59 3.81 -6.85
C ARG A 135 -1.60 3.70 -5.68
N LEU A 136 -1.38 2.48 -5.17
CA LEU A 136 -0.38 2.23 -4.11
C LEU A 136 1.04 2.55 -4.58
N LEU A 137 1.39 2.19 -5.82
CA LEU A 137 2.67 2.55 -6.45
C LEU A 137 2.83 4.07 -6.57
N SER A 138 1.76 4.79 -6.94
CA SER A 138 1.78 6.25 -7.04
C SER A 138 2.09 6.91 -5.69
N ILE A 139 1.48 6.41 -4.61
CA ILE A 139 1.75 6.85 -3.23
C ILE A 139 3.21 6.54 -2.86
N ARG A 140 3.69 5.32 -3.15
CA ARG A 140 5.04 4.86 -2.74
C ARG A 140 6.17 5.56 -3.49
N LEU A 141 5.93 5.94 -4.74
CA LEU A 141 6.90 6.64 -5.60
C LEU A 141 6.75 8.18 -5.52
N GLY A 142 5.69 8.67 -4.86
CA GLY A 142 5.37 10.10 -4.79
C GLY A 142 5.10 10.71 -6.17
N ARG A 143 4.66 9.90 -7.14
CA ARG A 143 4.41 10.30 -8.53
C ARG A 143 3.08 9.75 -9.00
N TRP A 144 2.20 10.66 -9.42
CA TRP A 144 0.90 10.30 -9.97
C TRP A 144 1.04 9.54 -11.29
N ALA A 145 0.31 8.43 -11.42
CA ALA A 145 0.32 7.56 -12.61
C ALA A 145 -0.79 7.86 -13.63
N GLY A 146 -1.72 8.78 -13.35
CA GLY A 146 -2.81 9.12 -14.26
C GLY A 146 -4.04 8.21 -14.19
N VAL A 147 -3.96 7.05 -13.51
CA VAL A 147 -5.03 6.05 -13.50
C VAL A 147 -6.10 6.38 -12.44
N GLY A 148 -7.35 6.56 -12.89
CA GLY A 148 -8.49 6.82 -11.99
C GLY A 148 -8.54 8.24 -11.44
N ALA A 149 -8.13 9.23 -12.25
CA ALA A 149 -8.00 10.64 -11.88
C ALA A 149 -9.24 11.24 -11.19
N ALA A 150 -10.45 10.91 -11.66
CA ALA A 150 -11.70 11.36 -11.07
C ALA A 150 -11.89 10.92 -9.59
N SER A 151 -11.18 9.88 -9.16
CA SER A 151 -11.24 9.31 -7.81
C SER A 151 -9.91 9.39 -7.04
N ALA A 152 -8.93 10.13 -7.57
CA ALA A 152 -7.63 10.28 -6.97
C ALA A 152 -7.74 11.03 -5.64
N ASN A 153 -7.01 10.57 -4.64
CA ASN A 153 -6.88 11.31 -3.39
C ASN A 153 -5.53 12.05 -3.33
N PRO A 154 -5.36 13.02 -2.41
CA PRO A 154 -4.15 13.85 -2.36
C PRO A 154 -2.84 13.12 -2.06
N LEU A 155 -2.88 11.89 -1.52
CA LEU A 155 -1.66 11.08 -1.35
C LEU A 155 -1.19 10.45 -2.66
N GLU A 156 -2.13 10.14 -3.55
CA GLU A 156 -1.86 9.58 -4.86
C GLU A 156 -1.46 10.66 -5.86
N ASN A 157 -2.17 11.79 -5.81
CA ASN A 157 -1.90 12.96 -6.62
C ASN A 157 -1.63 14.19 -5.73
N PRO A 158 -0.36 14.46 -5.39
CA PRO A 158 0.01 15.60 -4.54
C PRO A 158 -0.31 16.98 -5.11
N SER A 159 -0.61 17.12 -6.42
CA SER A 159 -1.02 18.43 -6.99
C SER A 159 -2.35 18.91 -6.44
N LEU A 160 -3.20 18.01 -5.93
CA LEU A 160 -4.46 18.37 -5.27
C LEU A 160 -4.25 19.25 -4.02
N LEU A 161 -3.03 19.29 -3.47
CA LEU A 161 -2.65 20.16 -2.35
C LEU A 161 -2.41 21.62 -2.77
N ASP A 162 -2.42 21.95 -4.06
CA ASP A 162 -2.31 23.33 -4.54
C ASP A 162 -3.61 24.12 -4.43
N SER A 163 -4.72 23.42 -4.23
CA SER A 163 -6.04 23.98 -3.95
C SER A 163 -6.53 23.56 -2.54
N GLN A 164 -7.60 24.20 -2.08
CA GLN A 164 -8.21 23.84 -0.81
C GLN A 164 -8.88 22.46 -0.91
N LEU A 165 -8.49 21.54 -0.03
CA LEU A 165 -9.07 20.21 0.05
C LEU A 165 -10.51 20.24 0.57
N THR A 166 -11.31 19.30 0.09
CA THR A 166 -12.66 19.03 0.57
C THR A 166 -12.68 17.75 1.41
N LEU A 167 -13.70 17.58 2.26
CA LEU A 167 -13.86 16.35 3.06
C LEU A 167 -14.06 15.10 2.17
N ALA A 168 -14.63 15.26 0.98
CA ALA A 168 -14.83 14.17 0.03
C ALA A 168 -13.49 13.52 -0.37
N LEU A 169 -12.46 14.33 -0.67
CA LEU A 169 -11.11 13.87 -1.01
C LEU A 169 -10.40 13.12 0.13
N LEU A 170 -10.84 13.35 1.38
CA LEU A 170 -10.26 12.76 2.58
C LEU A 170 -11.11 11.59 3.14
N SER A 171 -12.28 11.35 2.55
CA SER A 171 -13.29 10.39 3.05
C SER A 171 -12.78 8.96 3.12
N ASP A 172 -11.80 8.62 2.27
CA ASP A 172 -11.24 7.28 2.11
C ASP A 172 -9.92 7.05 2.89
N LEU A 173 -9.36 8.10 3.48
CA LEU A 173 -8.03 8.06 4.09
C LEU A 173 -8.08 7.57 5.55
N SER A 174 -7.21 6.62 5.92
CA SER A 174 -7.02 6.20 7.32
C SER A 174 -6.37 7.30 8.16
N LEU A 175 -6.37 7.17 9.49
CA LEU A 175 -5.63 8.09 10.37
C LEU A 175 -4.13 8.16 10.00
N ARG A 176 -3.55 7.04 9.57
CA ARG A 176 -2.17 6.97 9.09
C ARG A 176 -1.99 7.77 7.80
N ASP A 177 -2.90 7.59 6.85
CA ASP A 177 -2.89 8.34 5.60
C ASP A 177 -3.02 9.85 5.85
N LEU A 178 -3.94 10.27 6.72
CA LEU A 178 -4.15 11.67 7.08
C LEU A 178 -2.90 12.27 7.73
N ARG A 179 -2.24 11.52 8.61
CA ARG A 179 -0.97 11.95 9.20
C ARG A 179 0.11 12.13 8.15
N VAL A 180 0.26 11.18 7.22
CA VAL A 180 1.22 11.28 6.12
C VAL A 180 0.87 12.49 5.24
N LEU A 181 -0.41 12.68 4.91
CA LEU A 181 -0.88 13.78 4.07
C LEU A 181 -0.63 15.15 4.72
N ARG A 182 -0.94 15.29 6.02
CA ARG A 182 -0.62 16.50 6.79
C ARG A 182 0.86 16.80 6.74
N ASN A 183 1.71 15.78 6.93
CA ASN A 183 3.17 15.96 6.83
C ASN A 183 3.63 16.22 5.39
N MET A 184 2.94 15.71 4.37
CA MET A 184 3.22 15.98 2.97
C MET A 184 3.09 17.47 2.65
N VAL A 185 2.10 18.17 3.22
CA VAL A 185 1.98 19.63 3.08
C VAL A 185 3.26 20.33 3.54
N TYR A 186 3.80 19.97 4.71
CA TYR A 186 5.07 20.51 5.20
C TYR A 186 6.28 20.05 4.35
N ALA A 187 6.29 18.80 3.90
CA ALA A 187 7.36 18.22 3.09
C ALA A 187 7.51 18.98 1.76
N ARG A 188 6.38 19.31 1.10
CA ARG A 188 6.35 20.14 -0.13
C ARG A 188 6.96 21.53 0.06
N ARG A 189 7.06 22.01 1.30
CA ARG A 189 7.71 23.29 1.67
C ARG A 189 9.13 23.13 2.23
N GLY A 190 9.68 21.91 2.22
CA GLY A 190 11.05 21.62 2.61
C GLY A 190 11.25 21.30 4.09
N ARG A 191 10.19 20.98 4.85
CA ARG A 191 10.36 20.59 6.26
C ARG A 191 11.17 19.28 6.38
N ARG A 192 12.24 19.31 7.17
CA ARG A 192 12.99 18.11 7.60
C ARG A 192 12.21 17.33 8.67
N PHE A 193 12.28 16.00 8.64
CA PHE A 193 11.59 15.14 9.60
C PHE A 193 12.57 14.40 10.51
N LYS A 194 12.39 14.60 11.83
CA LYS A 194 13.11 13.83 12.87
C LYS A 194 12.64 12.37 12.93
N ASN A 195 11.33 12.14 12.76
CA ASN A 195 10.76 10.79 12.74
C ASN A 195 11.38 9.97 11.58
N PRO A 196 12.04 8.83 11.87
CA PRO A 196 12.73 8.02 10.85
C PRO A 196 11.82 7.53 9.73
N ALA A 197 10.57 7.26 10.07
CA ALA A 197 9.62 6.65 9.17
C ALA A 197 9.02 7.68 8.19
N LEU A 198 8.68 8.90 8.67
CA LEU A 198 8.36 10.03 7.79
C LEU A 198 9.54 10.41 6.90
N ARG A 199 10.76 10.40 7.46
CA ARG A 199 11.98 10.66 6.68
C ARG A 199 12.16 9.62 5.57
N ALA A 200 12.02 8.33 5.87
CA ALA A 200 12.10 7.27 4.87
C ALA A 200 11.01 7.41 3.80
N TYR A 201 9.77 7.75 4.21
CA TYR A 201 8.65 7.94 3.29
C TYR A 201 8.88 9.08 2.29
N PHE A 202 9.38 10.25 2.74
CA PHE A 202 9.59 11.39 1.83
C PHE A 202 10.92 11.36 1.09
N LYS A 203 11.94 10.65 1.59
CA LYS A 203 13.28 10.58 0.96
C LYS A 203 13.23 10.08 -0.50
N VAL A 204 12.29 9.21 -0.82
CA VAL A 204 12.14 8.63 -2.17
C VAL A 204 11.44 9.57 -3.16
N ALA A 205 10.76 10.60 -2.66
CA ALA A 205 10.02 11.52 -3.49
C ALA A 205 10.96 12.54 -4.14
N LYS A 206 11.10 12.52 -5.46
CA LYS A 206 11.98 13.44 -6.22
C LYS A 206 11.69 14.92 -5.96
N TRP A 207 10.44 15.26 -5.64
CA TRP A 207 10.01 16.63 -5.33
C TRP A 207 10.38 17.08 -3.91
N TYR A 208 10.78 16.17 -3.00
CA TYR A 208 11.10 16.51 -1.62
C TYR A 208 12.52 17.08 -1.52
N LYS A 209 12.62 18.40 -1.33
CA LYS A 209 13.89 19.12 -1.16
C LYS A 209 13.93 19.77 0.23
N PRO A 210 14.53 19.11 1.24
CA PRO A 210 14.56 19.65 2.59
C PRO A 210 15.47 20.88 2.71
N VAL A 211 15.06 21.88 3.48
CA VAL A 211 15.85 23.09 3.75
C VAL A 211 16.42 23.06 5.16
N ASP A 212 17.51 23.80 5.41
CA ASP A 212 18.18 23.79 6.72
C ASP A 212 17.31 24.40 7.83
N LYS A 213 16.74 25.59 7.58
CA LYS A 213 15.87 26.29 8.54
C LYS A 213 14.45 26.39 8.00
N PHE A 214 13.59 25.45 8.40
CA PHE A 214 12.17 25.50 8.09
C PHE A 214 11.42 26.41 9.07
N VAL A 215 10.88 27.52 8.58
CA VAL A 215 10.01 28.42 9.34
C VAL A 215 8.61 28.39 8.74
N ALA A 216 7.64 27.86 9.49
CA ALA A 216 6.28 27.62 9.01
C ALA A 216 5.61 28.90 8.47
N GLY A 217 5.66 29.99 9.23
CA GLY A 217 5.05 31.27 8.83
C GLY A 217 5.64 31.91 7.57
N LYS A 218 6.88 31.56 7.19
CA LYS A 218 7.55 32.08 5.98
C LYS A 218 7.35 31.20 4.75
N ARG A 219 7.06 29.91 4.94
CA ARG A 219 7.07 28.91 3.86
C ARG A 219 5.70 28.33 3.53
N LEU A 220 4.77 28.31 4.48
CA LEU A 220 3.41 27.84 4.24
C LEU A 220 2.56 28.98 3.66
N ARG A 221 1.90 28.69 2.54
CA ARG A 221 0.90 29.57 1.92
C ARG A 221 -0.43 29.46 2.66
N ARG A 222 -1.35 30.40 2.39
CA ARG A 222 -2.74 30.36 2.89
C ARG A 222 -3.43 29.02 2.62
N VAL A 223 -3.26 28.46 1.42
CA VAL A 223 -3.84 27.16 1.05
C VAL A 223 -3.27 26.00 1.88
N ASP A 224 -1.97 26.04 2.21
CA ASP A 224 -1.33 24.99 3.03
C ASP A 224 -1.93 24.97 4.44
N TRP A 225 -2.13 26.15 5.04
CA TRP A 225 -2.77 26.28 6.35
C TRP A 225 -4.21 25.77 6.36
N ARG A 226 -4.99 26.10 5.32
CA ARG A 226 -6.36 25.59 5.17
C ARG A 226 -6.38 24.06 5.05
N ASN A 227 -5.47 23.49 4.26
CA ASN A 227 -5.33 22.04 4.10
C ASN A 227 -4.90 21.34 5.39
N ILE A 228 -3.93 21.91 6.12
CA ILE A 228 -3.52 21.40 7.44
C ILE A 228 -4.70 21.42 8.42
N ARG A 229 -5.50 22.49 8.42
CA ARG A 229 -6.65 22.65 9.32
C ARG A 229 -7.73 21.60 9.06
N ILE A 230 -8.15 21.40 7.80
CA ILE A 230 -9.19 20.40 7.47
C ILE A 230 -8.70 18.97 7.76
N ILE A 231 -7.44 18.65 7.46
CA ILE A 231 -6.86 17.34 7.77
C ILE A 231 -6.83 17.12 9.29
N SER A 232 -6.36 18.10 10.06
CA SER A 232 -6.26 17.98 11.53
C SER A 232 -7.63 17.89 12.21
N SER A 233 -8.63 18.61 11.69
CA SER A 233 -10.02 18.49 12.15
C SER A 233 -10.58 17.08 11.93
N LEU A 234 -10.32 16.50 10.76
CA LEU A 234 -10.72 15.13 10.46
C LEU A 234 -9.97 14.11 11.33
N GLU A 235 -8.67 14.29 11.56
CA GLU A 235 -7.91 13.47 12.51
C GLU A 235 -8.55 13.52 13.90
N LYS A 236 -8.91 14.71 14.41
CA LYS A 236 -9.61 14.88 15.70
C LYS A 236 -10.94 14.12 15.74
N LYS A 237 -11.75 14.22 14.68
CA LYS A 237 -13.02 13.49 14.54
C LYS A 237 -12.84 11.97 14.56
N LEU A 238 -11.69 11.47 14.13
CA LEU A 238 -11.37 10.04 14.07
C LEU A 238 -10.66 9.52 15.34
N GLY A 239 -10.56 10.32 16.41
CA GLY A 239 -9.91 9.93 17.67
C GLY A 239 -8.55 10.59 17.92
N GLY A 240 -8.17 11.57 17.09
CA GLY A 240 -6.95 12.36 17.22
C GLY A 240 -5.83 11.93 16.27
N PRO A 241 -4.81 12.79 16.10
CA PRO A 241 -3.67 12.48 15.26
C PRO A 241 -2.86 11.32 15.85
N LEU A 242 -2.37 10.42 14.99
CA LEU A 242 -1.45 9.37 15.43
C LEU A 242 -0.19 10.00 16.03
N LYS A 243 0.16 9.56 17.24
CA LYS A 243 1.38 9.99 17.95
C LYS A 243 2.60 9.20 17.47
N ASP A 244 3.79 9.73 17.75
CA ASP A 244 5.07 9.06 17.44
C ASP A 244 5.33 7.81 18.30
N ARG A 245 4.62 7.66 19.43
CA ARG A 245 4.80 6.55 20.37
C ARG A 245 4.03 5.30 19.94
N GLY A 246 4.65 4.13 20.12
CA GLY A 246 4.05 2.81 19.90
C GLY A 246 4.08 2.32 18.45
N TYR A 247 3.20 1.38 18.11
CA TYR A 247 3.04 0.84 16.76
C TYR A 247 2.49 1.86 15.75
N GLY A 248 2.39 3.16 16.07
CA GLY A 248 1.67 4.20 15.33
C GLY A 248 2.16 4.50 13.89
N TRP A 249 3.28 3.91 13.46
CA TRP A 249 3.65 3.88 12.04
C TRP A 249 3.07 2.69 11.26
N PHE A 250 2.81 1.57 11.94
CA PHE A 250 2.45 0.26 11.38
C PHE A 250 1.01 -0.16 11.70
N ALA A 251 0.44 0.37 12.78
CA ALA A 251 -0.96 0.22 13.13
C ALA A 251 -1.73 1.37 12.47
N ASP A 252 -2.51 1.03 11.45
CA ASP A 252 -3.66 1.85 11.09
C ASP A 252 -4.60 1.82 12.31
N ALA A 253 -4.51 2.80 13.21
CA ALA A 253 -5.46 2.90 14.32
C ALA A 253 -6.88 3.11 13.77
#